data_AF-A0A523RJZ7-F1
#
_entry.id   AF-A0A523RJZ7-F1
#
_cell.length_a   1.000
_cell.length_b   1.000
_cell.length_c   1.000
_cell.angle_alpha   90.00
_cell.angle_beta   90.00
_cell.angle_gamma   90.00
#
_symmetry.space_group_name_H-M   'P 1'
#
loop_
_entity.id
_entity.type
_entity.pdbx_description
1 polymer ?
#
loop_
_entity_poly.entity_id
_entity_poly.type
_entity_poly.pdbx_seq_one_letter_code
_entity_poly.pdbx_strand_id
1 'polypeptide(L)' 'MKERVEAALEKIRPSLQADGGDVELVEVTTDGVVKVKLTGACAGCPMREMTLQMGIGRALKEEVPEVKEVVAV' A
#
# COMPACT_ATOMS: atom_id res chain seq x y z
N MET A 1 -0.11 11.54 10.26
CA MET A 1 -0.46 10.21 9.72
C MET A 1 0.17 9.98 8.35
N LYS A 2 -0.02 10.87 7.37
CA LYS A 2 0.53 10.76 6.01
C LYS A 2 2.03 10.43 5.97
N GLU A 3 2.87 11.19 6.66
CA GLU A 3 4.34 10.98 6.68
C GLU A 3 4.75 9.59 7.21
N ARG A 4 4.02 9.06 8.21
CA ARG A 4 4.26 7.71 8.73
C ARG A 4 3.87 6.62 7.73
N VAL A 5 2.78 6.84 7.00
CA VAL A 5 2.35 5.94 5.92
C VAL A 5 3.37 5.98 4.78
N GLU A 6 3.85 7.17 4.39
CA GLU A 6 4.90 7.31 3.36
C GLU A 6 6.18 6.57 3.77
N ALA A 7 6.66 6.76 5.00
CA ALA A 7 7.84 6.07 5.50
C ALA A 7 7.66 4.54 5.53
N ALA A 8 6.48 4.04 5.91
CA ALA A 8 6.19 2.63 5.90
C ALA A 8 6.11 2.06 4.47
N LEU A 9 5.54 2.81 3.52
CA LEU A 9 5.52 2.44 2.10
C LEU A 9 6.94 2.37 1.51
N GLU A 10 7.83 3.30 1.87
CA GLU A 10 9.23 3.27 1.42
C GLU A 10 9.98 2.03 1.93
N LYS A 11 9.66 1.52 3.12
CA LYS A 11 10.26 0.29 3.64
C LYS A 11 9.84 -0.97 2.88
N ILE A 12 8.59 -1.03 2.40
CA ILE A 12 8.07 -2.20 1.67
C ILE A 12 8.31 -2.14 0.17
N ARG A 13 8.54 -0.94 -0.38
CA ARG A 13 8.81 -0.69 -1.81
C ARG A 13 9.87 -1.62 -2.41
N PRO A 14 11.03 -1.86 -1.79
CA PRO A 14 12.03 -2.77 -2.34
C PRO A 14 11.50 -4.19 -2.56
N SER A 15 10.65 -4.70 -1.66
CA SER A 15 10.01 -6.01 -1.81
C SER A 15 9.00 -5.99 -2.96
N LEU A 16 8.16 -4.95 -3.03
CA LEU A 16 7.19 -4.81 -4.13
C LEU A 16 7.89 -4.73 -5.49
N GLN A 17 9.00 -4.00 -5.58
CA GLN A 17 9.82 -3.88 -6.79
C GLN A 17 10.51 -5.19 -7.17
N ALA A 18 10.92 -6.00 -6.20
CA ALA A 18 11.45 -7.34 -6.46
C ALA A 18 10.40 -8.26 -7.10
N ASP A 19 9.11 -8.09 -6.74
CA ASP A 19 7.97 -8.75 -7.37
C ASP A 19 7.54 -8.13 -8.72
N GLY A 20 8.29 -7.13 -9.20
CA GLY A 20 8.04 -6.41 -10.46
C GLY A 20 7.00 -5.30 -10.35
N GLY A 21 6.69 -4.87 -9.13
CA GLY A 21 5.64 -3.94 -8.78
C GLY A 21 6.09 -2.61 -8.21
N ASP A 22 5.16 -1.68 -8.04
CA ASP A 22 5.37 -0.52 -7.16
C ASP A 22 4.04 -0.01 -6.59
N VAL A 23 4.13 0.84 -5.58
CA VAL A 23 2.99 1.47 -4.92
C VAL A 23 3.24 2.97 -4.79
N GLU A 24 2.21 3.75 -5.08
CA GLU A 24 2.19 5.20 -4.86
C GLU A 24 1.10 5.57 -3.85
N LEU A 25 1.42 6.42 -2.89
CA LEU A 25 0.43 6.96 -1.97
C LEU A 25 -0.43 8.00 -2.67
N VAL A 26 -1.74 7.79 -2.71
CA VAL A 26 -2.70 8.74 -3.30
C VAL A 26 -3.31 9.63 -2.24
N GLU A 27 -3.82 9.05 -1.16
CA GLU A 27 -4.53 9.79 -0.12
C GLU A 27 -4.47 9.05 1.22
N VAL A 28 -4.42 9.82 2.32
CA VAL A 28 -4.67 9.30 3.67
C VAL A 28 -5.83 10.09 4.25
N THR A 29 -6.97 9.41 4.41
CA THR A 29 -8.18 10.01 4.97
C THR A 29 -8.08 10.13 6.49
N THR A 30 -8.85 11.04 7.08
CA THR A 30 -8.95 11.20 8.54
C THR A 30 -9.56 9.99 9.24
N ASP A 31 -10.34 9.17 8.54
CA ASP A 31 -10.98 7.97 9.08
C ASP A 31 -10.03 6.77 9.18
N GLY A 32 -8.80 6.91 8.68
CA GLY A 32 -7.78 5.87 8.68
C GLY A 32 -7.80 4.98 7.43
N VAL A 33 -8.44 5.42 6.34
CA VAL A 33 -8.37 4.76 5.03
C VAL A 33 -7.20 5.33 4.24
N VAL A 34 -6.33 4.45 3.75
CA VAL A 34 -5.18 4.77 2.90
C VAL A 34 -5.49 4.35 1.48
N LYS A 35 -5.51 5.30 0.54
CA LYS A 35 -5.65 5.02 -0.89
C LYS A 35 -4.27 4.95 -1.52
N VAL A 36 -4.02 3.86 -2.23
CA VAL A 36 -2.76 3.64 -2.94
C VAL A 36 -3.03 3.31 -4.38
N LYS A 37 -2.10 3.67 -5.26
CA LYS A 37 -2.11 3.26 -6.66
C LYS A 37 -1.06 2.18 -6.83
N LEU A 38 -1.46 1.02 -7.31
CA LEU A 38 -0.56 -0.08 -7.64
C LEU A 38 -0.06 0.12 -9.08
N THR A 39 1.23 -0.06 -9.31
CA THR A 39 1.86 0.09 -10.64
C THR A 39 2.80 -1.08 -10.96
N GLY A 40 3.26 -1.17 -12.20
CA GLY A 40 4.11 -2.28 -12.68
C GLY A 40 3.35 -3.59 -12.86
N ALA A 41 3.98 -4.72 -12.58
CA ALA A 41 3.37 -6.06 -12.64
C ALA A 41 2.21 -6.24 -11.62
N CYS A 42 2.06 -5.29 -10.71
CA CYS A 42 0.91 -5.20 -9.81
C CYS A 42 -0.34 -4.66 -10.50
N ALA A 43 -0.20 -3.90 -11.58
CA ALA A 43 -1.33 -3.28 -12.27
C ALA A 43 -1.89 -4.21 -13.37
N GLY A 44 -3.19 -4.51 -13.30
CA GLY A 44 -3.92 -5.17 -14.40
C GLY A 44 -4.16 -6.67 -14.25
N CYS A 45 -3.78 -7.28 -13.12
CA CYS A 45 -4.20 -8.63 -12.76
C CYS A 45 -5.00 -8.60 -11.45
N PRO A 46 -6.33 -8.75 -11.49
CA PRO A 46 -7.20 -8.53 -10.33
C PRO A 46 -6.86 -9.43 -9.13
N MET A 47 -6.32 -10.62 -9.40
CA MET A 47 -5.87 -11.54 -8.34
C MET A 47 -4.60 -11.06 -7.63
N ARG A 48 -3.66 -10.45 -8.37
CA ARG A 48 -2.44 -9.87 -7.80
C ARG A 48 -2.71 -8.58 -7.05
N GLU A 49 -3.59 -7.73 -7.59
CA GLU A 49 -3.99 -6.48 -6.94
C GLU A 49 -4.55 -6.75 -5.54
N MET A 50 -5.44 -7.74 -5.41
CA MET A 50 -6.05 -8.09 -4.13
C MET A 50 -5.04 -8.66 -3.12
N THR A 51 -4.09 -9.50 -3.57
CA THR A 51 -3.05 -10.07 -2.69
C THR A 51 -2.05 -9.01 -2.23
N LEU A 52 -1.64 -8.12 -3.13
CA LEU A 52 -0.71 -7.03 -2.82
C LEU A 52 -1.36 -5.99 -1.91
N GLN A 53 -2.61 -5.62 -2.17
CA GLN A 53 -3.37 -4.74 -1.28
C GLN A 53 -3.44 -5.30 0.14
N MET A 54 -3.68 -6.60 0.29
CA MET A 54 -3.65 -7.26 1.61
C MET A 54 -2.26 -7.23 2.25
N GLY A 55 -1.19 -7.51 1.49
CA GLY A 55 0.19 -7.46 1.98
C GLY A 55 0.59 -6.06 2.45
N ILE A 56 0.33 -5.05 1.63
CA ILE A 56 0.57 -3.64 1.94
C ILE A 56 -0.24 -3.22 3.17
N GLY A 57 -1.52 -3.60 3.23
CA GLY A 57 -2.38 -3.28 4.37
C GLY A 57 -1.91 -3.89 5.68
N ARG A 58 -1.34 -5.11 5.64
CA ARG A 58 -0.75 -5.74 6.83
C ARG A 58 0.49 -4.99 7.29
N ALA A 59 1.44 -4.72 6.38
CA ALA A 59 2.67 -4.01 6.71
C ALA A 59 2.39 -2.59 7.22
N LEU A 60 1.44 -1.88 6.59
CA LEU A 60 1.03 -0.55 7.04
C LEU A 60 0.41 -0.58 8.44
N LYS A 61 -0.37 -1.59 8.78
CA LYS A 61 -0.96 -1.74 10.13
C LYS A 61 0.08 -2.05 11.20
N GLU A 62 1.16 -2.75 10.85
CA GLU A 62 2.27 -3.04 11.77
C GLU A 62 3.06 -1.77 12.13
N GLU A 63 3.30 -0.89 11.17
CA GLU A 63 4.03 0.38 11.39
C GLU A 63 3.11 1.54 11.85
N VAL A 64 1.86 1.53 11.39
CA VAL A 64 0.86 2.58 11.60
C VAL A 64 -0.48 1.94 12.00
N PRO A 65 -0.66 1.65 13.31
CA PRO A 65 -1.88 0.99 13.82
C PRO A 65 -3.17 1.79 13.60
N GLU A 66 -3.06 3.08 13.31
CA GLU A 66 -4.18 3.98 12.98
C GLU A 66 -4.80 3.66 11.61
N VAL A 67 -4.11 2.91 10.74
CA VAL A 67 -4.64 2.49 9.43
C VAL A 67 -5.71 1.43 9.64
N LYS A 68 -6.95 1.74 9.23
CA LYS A 68 -8.08 0.82 9.28
C LYS A 68 -8.19 0.00 8.00
N GLU A 69 -8.03 0.66 6.86
CA GLU A 69 -8.26 0.07 5.54
C GLU A 69 -7.28 0.61 4.51
N VAL A 70 -6.93 -0.23 3.53
CA VAL A 70 -6.13 0.13 2.37
C VAL A 70 -6.93 -0.20 1.12
N VAL A 71 -7.06 0.77 0.22
CA VAL A 71 -7.84 0.67 -1.02
C VAL A 71 -6.91 0.95 -2.20
N ALA A 72 -6.86 0.03 -3.16
CA ALA A 72 -6.23 0.27 -4.45
C ALA A 72 -7.16 1.12 -5.35
N VAL A 73 -6.63 2.16 -5.99
CA VAL A 73 -7.34 3.06 -6.92
C VAL A 73 -6.68 3.14 -8.29
#